data_AF-A0A3D5DQK9-F1
#
_entry.id   AF-A0A3D5DQK9-F1
#
_cell.length_a   1.000
_cell.length_b   1.000
_cell.length_c   1.000
_cell.angle_alpha   90.00
_cell.angle_beta   90.00
_cell.angle_gamma   90.00
#
_symmetry.space_group_name_H-M   'P 1'
#
loop_
_entity.id
_entity.type
_entity.pdbx_description
1 polymer ?
#
loop_
_entity_poly.entity_id
_entity_poly.type
_entity_poly.pdbx_seq_one_letter_code
_entity_poly.pdbx_strand_id
1 'polypeptide(L)'
;MRFPGPGRRPPAIPFAAKVEKLGTTKFQSAYGGQDRSPSGRLVIYVVAAQGDAFLPAVRDEAARSPQADYNVAYVPHSWAQLNALTIQIARDRARWRERGIELARWGPDAASSKVVITLRSYTAAAERELLAGYGPDWVSVSPTSRKQRHVFMSC
;
A
#
# COMPACT_ATOMS: atom_id res chain seq x y z
N MET A 1 41.93 34.33 1.96
CA MET A 1 41.64 33.04 2.64
C MET A 1 40.12 32.85 2.66
N ARG A 2 39.59 31.80 2.02
CA ARG A 2 38.15 31.58 1.84
C ARG A 2 37.69 30.57 2.89
N PHE A 3 36.88 31.00 3.85
CA PHE A 3 36.31 30.12 4.88
C PHE A 3 35.37 29.10 4.23
N PRO A 4 35.47 27.79 4.54
CA PRO A 4 34.44 26.85 4.14
C PRO A 4 33.18 27.15 4.95
N GLY A 5 32.11 27.54 4.27
CA GLY A 5 30.79 27.68 4.90
C GLY A 5 30.39 26.36 5.57
N PRO A 6 29.64 26.41 6.69
CA PRO A 6 29.25 25.19 7.39
C PRO A 6 28.53 24.28 6.40
N GLY A 7 29.16 23.13 6.11
CA GLY A 7 28.56 22.10 5.28
C GLY A 7 27.19 21.79 5.87
N ARG A 8 26.12 22.17 5.16
CA ARG A 8 24.76 21.78 5.52
C ARG A 8 24.79 20.26 5.59
N ARG A 9 24.78 19.71 6.80
CA ARG A 9 24.58 18.27 6.99
C ARG A 9 23.34 17.92 6.17
N PRO A 10 23.39 16.87 5.33
CA PRO A 10 22.20 16.40 4.63
C PRO A 10 21.09 16.25 5.68
N PRO A 11 19.85 16.67 5.38
CA PRO A 11 18.75 16.47 6.32
C PRO A 11 18.71 14.99 6.72
N ALA A 12 18.65 14.73 8.02
CA ALA A 12 18.57 13.37 8.53
C ALA A 12 17.34 12.69 7.90
N ILE A 13 17.55 11.60 7.17
CA ILE A 13 16.46 10.81 6.60
C ILE A 13 15.64 10.24 7.77
N PRO A 14 14.33 10.51 7.85
CA PRO A 14 13.48 9.98 8.91
C PRO A 14 13.57 8.45 8.97
N PHE A 15 13.48 7.87 10.17
CA PHE A 15 13.53 6.42 10.37
C PHE A 15 12.55 5.67 9.45
N ALA A 16 11.31 6.17 9.31
CA ALA A 16 10.31 5.62 8.40
C ALA A 16 10.80 5.54 6.94
N ALA A 17 11.49 6.55 6.42
CA ALA A 17 12.00 6.54 5.05
C ALA A 17 13.16 5.55 4.87
N LYS A 18 13.95 5.28 5.92
CA LYS A 18 14.98 4.24 5.90
C LYS A 18 14.36 2.85 5.85
N VAL A 19 13.35 2.60 6.68
CA VAL A 19 12.60 1.32 6.69
C VAL A 19 11.93 1.08 5.35
N GLU A 20 11.26 2.09 4.78
CA GLU A 20 10.64 2.00 3.46
C GLU A 20 11.67 1.66 2.38
N LYS A 21 12.81 2.37 2.34
CA LYS A 21 13.87 2.06 1.39
C LYS A 21 14.40 0.63 1.57
N LEU A 22 14.62 0.19 2.81
CA LEU A 22 15.08 -1.15 3.13
C LEU A 22 14.10 -2.22 2.64
N GLY A 23 12.82 -2.03 2.97
CA GLY A 23 11.70 -2.90 2.59
C GLY A 23 11.50 -2.96 1.08
N THR A 24 11.47 -1.82 0.40
CA THR A 24 11.20 -1.75 -1.05
C THR A 24 12.39 -2.10 -1.95
N THR A 25 13.61 -2.24 -1.41
CA THR A 25 14.81 -2.56 -2.22
C THR A 25 15.43 -3.91 -1.91
N LYS A 26 15.47 -4.32 -0.64
CA LYS A 26 16.13 -5.57 -0.20
C LYS A 26 15.17 -6.63 0.31
N PHE A 27 14.06 -6.21 0.91
CA PHE A 27 13.12 -7.10 1.59
C PHE A 27 11.71 -6.99 1.03
N GLN A 28 11.59 -6.86 -0.29
CA GLN A 28 10.33 -6.54 -0.98
C GLN A 28 9.21 -7.54 -0.69
N SER A 29 9.59 -8.80 -0.46
CA SER A 29 8.69 -9.91 -0.20
C SER A 29 8.34 -10.07 1.30
N ALA A 30 9.13 -9.47 2.19
CA ALA A 30 8.87 -9.48 3.64
C ALA A 30 8.18 -8.20 4.13
N TYR A 31 8.45 -7.07 3.47
CA TYR A 31 7.87 -5.77 3.79
C TYR A 31 6.46 -5.67 3.23
N GLY A 32 5.44 -5.46 4.07
CA GLY A 32 4.05 -5.23 3.68
C GLY A 32 3.69 -3.75 3.49
N GLY A 33 4.56 -2.84 3.92
CA GLY A 33 4.32 -1.40 3.93
C GLY A 33 4.51 -0.80 5.31
N GLN A 34 4.21 0.49 5.45
CA GLN A 34 4.23 1.18 6.74
C GLN A 34 3.17 2.27 6.79
N ASP A 35 2.67 2.56 7.98
CA ASP A 35 1.73 3.67 8.21
C ASP A 35 1.98 4.31 9.58
N ARG A 36 1.29 5.40 9.90
CA ARG A 36 1.28 6.01 11.22
C ARG A 36 0.05 5.58 12.00
N SER A 37 0.24 5.08 13.22
CA SER A 37 -0.85 4.86 14.15
C SER A 37 -1.52 6.19 14.54
N PRO A 38 -2.75 6.16 15.09
CA PRO A 38 -3.38 7.35 15.67
C PRO A 38 -2.55 8.02 16.78
N SER A 39 -1.70 7.25 17.46
CA SER A 39 -0.74 7.75 18.45
C SER A 39 0.53 8.37 17.86
N GLY A 40 0.65 8.42 16.53
CA GLY A 40 1.81 8.98 15.82
C GLY A 40 3.02 8.04 15.71
N ARG A 41 2.92 6.81 16.22
CA ARG A 41 3.98 5.79 16.10
C ARG A 41 4.00 5.18 14.71
N LEU A 42 5.18 4.79 14.24
CA LEU A 42 5.31 4.05 12.99
C LEU A 42 4.76 2.63 13.18
N VAL A 43 3.92 2.16 12.28
CA VAL A 43 3.52 0.75 12.19
C VAL A 43 4.16 0.16 10.95
N ILE A 44 4.97 -0.87 11.12
CA ILE A 44 5.65 -1.58 10.05
C ILE A 44 4.90 -2.88 9.82
N TYR A 45 4.37 -3.05 8.61
CA TYR A 45 3.65 -4.26 8.22
C TYR A 45 4.63 -5.27 7.64
N VAL A 46 4.57 -6.51 8.12
CA VAL A 46 5.54 -7.57 7.78
C VAL A 46 4.82 -8.87 7.43
N VAL A 47 5.27 -9.56 6.39
CA VAL A 47 4.77 -10.89 6.06
C VAL A 47 5.40 -11.90 7.02
N ALA A 48 4.57 -12.55 7.84
CA ALA A 48 5.03 -13.43 8.93
C ALA A 48 6.00 -14.52 8.45
N ALA A 49 5.70 -15.15 7.31
CA ALA A 49 6.53 -16.21 6.73
C ALA A 49 7.91 -15.75 6.22
N GLN A 50 8.14 -14.43 6.11
CA GLN A 50 9.34 -13.86 5.48
C GLN A 50 10.03 -12.80 6.35
N GLY A 51 9.53 -12.58 7.57
CA GLY A 51 9.99 -11.51 8.47
C GLY A 51 11.35 -11.74 9.12
N ASP A 52 11.88 -12.97 9.08
CA ASP A 52 13.06 -13.39 9.86
C ASP A 52 14.32 -12.59 9.54
N ALA A 53 14.54 -12.25 8.27
CA ALA A 53 15.69 -11.43 7.85
C ALA A 53 15.38 -9.91 7.87
N PHE A 54 14.11 -9.53 7.73
CA PHE A 54 13.70 -8.12 7.68
C PHE A 54 13.68 -7.47 9.07
N LEU A 55 13.13 -8.15 10.08
CA LEU A 55 12.98 -7.59 11.43
C LEU A 55 14.32 -7.29 12.12
N PRO A 56 15.38 -8.12 12.01
CA PRO A 56 16.71 -7.74 12.48
C PRO A 56 17.25 -6.49 11.78
N ALA A 57 17.10 -6.39 10.46
CA ALA A 57 17.59 -5.22 9.72
C ALA A 57 16.84 -3.92 10.10
N VAL A 58 15.53 -4.00 10.40
CA VAL A 58 14.76 -2.88 10.96
C VAL A 58 15.26 -2.51 12.36
N ARG A 59 15.55 -3.50 13.21
CA ARG A 59 16.11 -3.28 14.56
C ARG A 59 17.47 -2.59 14.51
N ASP A 60 18.34 -2.99 13.58
CA ASP A 60 19.64 -2.34 13.38
C ASP A 60 19.51 -0.88 12.97
N GLU A 61 18.55 -0.54 12.09
CA GLU A 61 18.27 0.84 11.71
C GLU A 61 17.63 1.65 12.84
N ALA A 62 16.82 1.00 13.69
CA ALA A 62 16.22 1.62 14.86
C ALA A 62 17.28 1.96 15.92
N ALA A 63 18.23 1.05 16.17
CA ALA A 63 19.35 1.28 17.10
C ALA A 63 20.23 2.47 16.69
N ARG A 64 20.31 2.76 15.39
CA ARG A 64 21.04 3.91 14.83
C ARG A 64 20.23 5.21 14.80
N SER A 65 18.98 5.18 15.27
CA SER A 65 18.03 6.28 15.13
C SER A 65 17.42 6.61 16.51
N PRO A 66 17.90 7.66 17.21
CA PRO A 66 17.52 7.96 18.60
C PRO A 66 16.04 8.37 18.81
N GLN A 67 15.23 8.38 17.76
CA GLN A 67 13.78 8.66 17.78
C GLN A 67 12.96 7.52 17.14
N ALA A 68 13.56 6.35 16.93
CA ALA A 68 12.85 5.21 16.34
C ALA A 68 11.89 4.61 17.38
N ASP A 69 10.60 4.91 17.23
CA ASP A 69 9.51 4.25 17.94
C ASP A 69 8.57 3.62 16.90
N TYR A 70 8.39 2.31 16.96
CA TYR A 70 7.60 1.56 15.99
C TYR A 70 6.94 0.32 16.57
N ASN A 71 5.82 -0.06 15.94
CA ASN A 71 5.14 -1.32 16.15
C ASN A 71 5.30 -2.20 14.91
N VAL A 72 5.24 -3.52 15.08
CA VAL A 72 5.20 -4.49 13.98
C VAL A 72 3.82 -5.11 13.92
N ALA A 73 3.21 -5.13 12.74
CA ALA A 73 1.96 -5.81 12.47
C ALA A 73 2.18 -6.86 11.38
N TYR A 74 1.68 -8.07 11.58
CA TYR A 74 1.80 -9.13 10.58
C TYR A 74 0.66 -9.07 9.58
N VAL A 75 1.00 -9.19 8.29
CA VAL A 75 0.06 -9.10 7.17
C VAL A 75 0.24 -10.25 6.19
N PRO A 76 -0.82 -10.65 5.47
CA PRO A 76 -0.74 -11.74 4.50
C PRO A 76 0.02 -11.38 3.22
N HIS A 77 0.04 -10.10 2.83
CA HIS A 77 0.60 -9.67 1.54
C HIS A 77 1.78 -8.71 1.72
N SER A 78 2.81 -8.95 0.91
CA SER A 78 3.96 -8.06 0.79
C SER A 78 3.67 -6.88 -0.11
N TRP A 79 4.44 -5.81 0.07
CA TRP A 79 4.48 -4.66 -0.80
C TRP A 79 4.76 -5.06 -2.25
N ALA A 80 5.67 -6.02 -2.49
CA ALA A 80 5.92 -6.52 -3.84
C ALA A 80 4.67 -7.10 -4.50
N GLN A 81 3.92 -7.91 -3.77
CA GLN A 81 2.70 -8.54 -4.28
C GLN A 81 1.60 -7.50 -4.52
N LEU A 82 1.40 -6.57 -3.58
CA LEU A 82 0.40 -5.50 -3.73
C LEU A 82 0.77 -4.52 -4.85
N ASN A 83 2.06 -4.23 -5.06
CA ASN A 83 2.55 -3.41 -6.15
C ASN A 83 2.39 -4.11 -7.50
N ALA A 84 2.71 -5.40 -7.60
CA ALA A 84 2.47 -6.20 -8.79
C ALA A 84 0.97 -6.22 -9.15
N LEU A 85 0.09 -6.39 -8.16
CA LEU A 85 -1.35 -6.33 -8.34
C LEU A 85 -1.83 -4.94 -8.80
N THR A 86 -1.25 -3.87 -8.25
CA THR A 86 -1.54 -2.48 -8.68
C THR A 86 -1.19 -2.26 -10.16
N ILE A 87 -0.06 -2.81 -10.62
CA ILE A 87 0.36 -2.76 -12.03
C ILE A 87 -0.60 -3.58 -12.90
N GLN A 88 -1.04 -4.76 -12.42
CA GLN A 88 -2.01 -5.59 -13.13
C GLN A 88 -3.36 -4.87 -13.28
N ILE A 89 -3.88 -4.25 -12.22
CA ILE A 89 -5.12 -3.45 -12.27
C ILE A 89 -4.99 -2.30 -13.27
N ALA A 90 -3.83 -1.65 -13.34
CA ALA A 90 -3.58 -0.59 -14.31
C ALA A 90 -3.67 -1.10 -15.76
N ARG A 91 -3.14 -2.30 -16.04
CA ARG A 91 -3.19 -2.94 -17.37
C ARG A 91 -4.61 -3.38 -17.73
N ASP A 92 -5.36 -3.87 -16.75
CA ASP A 92 -6.73 -4.35 -16.92
C ASP A 92 -7.77 -3.21 -17.02
N ARG A 93 -7.37 -1.95 -16.87
CA ARG A 93 -8.27 -0.79 -16.87
C ARG A 93 -9.17 -0.72 -18.10
N ALA A 94 -8.64 -1.01 -19.29
CA ALA A 94 -9.43 -0.99 -20.53
C ALA A 94 -10.51 -2.08 -20.51
N ARG A 95 -10.14 -3.31 -20.11
CA ARG A 95 -11.06 -4.44 -19.96
C ARG A 95 -12.19 -4.13 -18.98
N TRP A 96 -11.86 -3.48 -17.85
CA TRP A 96 -12.87 -3.11 -16.86
C TRP A 96 -13.81 -2.00 -17.35
N ARG A 97 -13.31 -1.06 -18.15
CA ARG A 97 -14.13 -0.03 -18.79
C ARG A 97 -15.14 -0.62 -19.77
N GLU A 98 -14.74 -1.60 -20.56
CA GLU A 98 -15.64 -2.34 -21.47
C GLU A 98 -16.77 -3.07 -20.71
N ARG A 99 -16.50 -3.48 -19.46
CA ARG A 99 -17.48 -4.09 -18.55
C ARG A 99 -18.27 -3.08 -17.71
N GLY A 100 -18.19 -1.79 -18.03
CA GLY A 100 -18.95 -0.74 -17.35
C GLY A 100 -18.39 -0.31 -15.98
N ILE A 101 -17.12 -0.62 -15.70
CA ILE A 101 -16.41 -0.17 -14.50
C ILE A 101 -15.43 0.93 -14.88
N GLU A 102 -15.61 2.11 -14.29
CA GLU A 102 -14.66 3.20 -14.41
C GLU A 102 -13.80 3.31 -13.14
N LEU A 103 -12.54 2.89 -13.24
CA LEU A 103 -11.55 3.04 -12.16
C LEU A 103 -11.13 4.51 -12.02
N ALA A 104 -11.30 5.09 -10.83
CA ALA A 104 -10.87 6.46 -10.54
C ALA A 104 -9.44 6.52 -10.01
N ARG A 105 -9.13 5.66 -9.04
CA ARG A 105 -7.83 5.57 -8.35
C ARG A 105 -7.66 4.17 -7.79
N TRP A 106 -6.43 3.68 -7.73
CA TRP A 106 -6.11 2.45 -7.03
C TRP A 106 -4.70 2.53 -6.46
N GLY A 107 -4.42 1.76 -5.42
CA GLY A 107 -3.08 1.68 -4.83
C GLY A 107 -3.03 0.72 -3.64
N PRO A 108 -1.81 0.30 -3.25
CA PRO A 108 -1.63 -0.56 -2.09
C PRO A 108 -2.03 0.21 -0.81
N ASP A 109 -2.77 -0.46 0.06
CA ASP A 109 -3.05 -0.03 1.42
C ASP A 109 -2.40 -1.01 2.40
N ALA A 110 -1.37 -0.54 3.09
CA ALA A 110 -0.60 -1.35 4.02
C ALA A 110 -1.43 -1.76 5.24
N ALA A 111 -2.37 -0.91 5.68
CA ALA A 111 -3.18 -1.16 6.87
C ALA A 111 -4.15 -2.33 6.70
N SER A 112 -4.83 -2.41 5.55
CA SER A 112 -5.70 -3.55 5.22
C SER A 112 -4.98 -4.70 4.52
N SER A 113 -3.71 -4.53 4.14
CA SER A 113 -2.93 -5.49 3.33
C SER A 113 -3.60 -5.82 1.99
N LYS A 114 -4.26 -4.83 1.38
CA LYS A 114 -5.03 -4.97 0.13
C LYS A 114 -4.71 -3.84 -0.84
N VAL A 115 -5.03 -4.02 -2.11
CA VAL A 115 -5.11 -2.91 -3.06
C VAL A 115 -6.51 -2.29 -2.96
N VAL A 116 -6.58 -1.04 -2.50
CA VAL A 116 -7.83 -0.30 -2.45
C VAL A 116 -8.10 0.26 -3.84
N ILE A 117 -9.26 -0.07 -4.39
CA ILE A 117 -9.74 0.39 -5.68
C ILE A 117 -10.89 1.35 -5.45
N THR A 118 -10.72 2.57 -5.95
CA THR A 118 -11.77 3.58 -5.98
C THR A 118 -12.44 3.57 -7.35
N LEU A 119 -13.76 3.36 -7.36
CA LEU A 119 -14.58 3.36 -8.56
C LEU A 119 -15.28 4.70 -8.74
N ARG A 120 -15.26 5.23 -9.97
CA ARG A 120 -16.02 6.43 -10.37
C ARG A 120 -17.46 6.08 -10.74
N SER A 121 -17.63 5.01 -11.51
CA SER A 121 -18.92 4.51 -11.98
C SER A 121 -18.84 3.00 -12.09
N TYR A 122 -19.86 2.29 -11.61
CA TYR A 122 -19.91 0.83 -11.66
C TYR A 122 -21.35 0.32 -11.44
N THR A 123 -21.61 -0.90 -11.90
CA THR A 123 -22.81 -1.67 -11.55
C THR A 123 -22.49 -2.68 -10.46
N ALA A 124 -23.49 -3.12 -9.68
CA ALA A 124 -23.29 -4.11 -8.62
C ALA A 124 -22.79 -5.47 -9.15
N ALA A 125 -23.17 -5.84 -10.38
CA ALA A 125 -22.67 -7.03 -11.04
C ALA A 125 -21.17 -6.90 -11.36
N ALA A 126 -20.77 -5.75 -11.92
CA ALA A 126 -19.38 -5.51 -12.31
C ALA A 126 -18.45 -5.36 -11.08
N GLU A 127 -18.92 -4.78 -9.98
CA GLU A 127 -18.20 -4.81 -8.70
C GLU A 127 -17.91 -6.24 -8.23
N ARG A 128 -18.90 -7.14 -8.30
CA ARG A 128 -18.72 -8.55 -7.93
C ARG A 128 -17.73 -9.25 -8.86
N GLU A 129 -17.79 -8.98 -10.17
CA GLU A 129 -16.82 -9.53 -11.13
C GLU A 129 -15.39 -9.03 -10.87
N LEU A 130 -15.23 -7.75 -10.52
CA LEU A 130 -13.93 -7.19 -10.18
C LEU A 130 -13.36 -7.82 -8.91
N LEU A 131 -14.18 -7.97 -7.87
CA LEU A 131 -13.80 -8.64 -6.62
C LEU A 131 -13.47 -10.12 -6.85
N ALA A 132 -14.25 -10.81 -7.69
CA ALA A 132 -14.00 -12.20 -8.05
C ALA A 132 -12.73 -12.36 -8.92
N GLY A 133 -12.44 -11.41 -9.80
CA GLY A 133 -11.30 -11.45 -10.71
C GLY A 133 -9.94 -11.29 -10.02
N TYR A 134 -9.89 -10.53 -8.92
CA TYR A 134 -8.66 -10.32 -8.15
C TYR A 134 -8.62 -11.06 -6.81
N GLY A 135 -9.77 -11.50 -6.32
CA GLY A 135 -9.92 -12.14 -5.02
C GLY A 135 -10.26 -11.12 -3.91
N PRO A 136 -11.29 -11.38 -3.08
CA PRO A 136 -11.72 -10.46 -2.02
C PRO A 136 -10.67 -10.26 -0.91
N ASP A 137 -9.69 -11.16 -0.82
CA ASP A 137 -8.57 -11.04 0.12
C ASP A 137 -7.46 -10.11 -0.38
N TRP A 138 -7.42 -9.83 -1.68
CA TRP A 138 -6.36 -9.04 -2.33
C TRP A 138 -6.78 -7.61 -2.62
N VAL A 139 -8.06 -7.36 -2.88
CA VAL A 139 -8.59 -6.05 -3.23
C VAL A 139 -9.75 -5.65 -2.33
N SER A 140 -9.91 -4.35 -2.14
CA SER A 140 -11.10 -3.77 -1.51
C SER A 140 -11.61 -2.63 -2.37
N VAL A 141 -12.94 -2.48 -2.46
CA VAL A 141 -13.55 -1.39 -3.20
C VAL A 141 -13.97 -0.31 -2.22
N SER A 142 -13.41 0.89 -2.38
CA SER A 142 -13.84 2.06 -1.61
C SER A 142 -14.88 2.84 -2.43
N PRO A 143 -16.11 3.01 -1.92
CA PRO A 143 -17.13 3.79 -2.60
C PRO A 143 -16.87 5.28 -2.40
N THR A 144 -16.24 5.94 -3.37
CA THR A 144 -16.15 7.42 -3.37
C THR A 144 -17.00 8.09 -4.45
N SER A 145 -17.81 7.36 -5.21
CA SER A 145 -18.75 7.97 -6.17
C SER A 145 -19.95 7.06 -6.43
N ARG A 146 -21.13 7.71 -6.54
CA ARG A 146 -22.49 7.16 -6.69
C ARG A 146 -22.53 5.73 -7.23
N LYS A 147 -23.12 4.80 -6.45
CA LYS A 147 -23.80 3.64 -7.02
C LYS A 147 -24.73 4.18 -8.11
N GLN A 148 -24.53 3.80 -9.37
CA GLN A 148 -25.59 3.98 -10.35
C GLN A 148 -26.76 3.14 -9.84
N ARG A 149 -27.80 3.83 -9.33
CA ARG A 149 -29.07 3.18 -9.00
C ARG A 149 -29.54 2.58 -10.33
N HIS A 150 -29.67 1.26 -10.39
CA HIS A 150 -30.49 0.63 -11.40
C HIS A 150 -31.82 1.39 -11.40
N VAL A 151 -32.09 2.14 -12.46
CA VAL A 151 -33.44 2.53 -12.78
C VAL A 151 -34.10 1.20 -13.13
N PHE A 152 -34.83 0.63 -12.18
CA PHE A 152 -35.86 -0.34 -12.49
C PHE A 152 -36.81 0.39 -13.45
N MET A 153 -36.73 0.05 -14.73
CA MET A 153 -37.82 0.35 -15.66
C MET A 153 -38.98 -0.52 -15.19
N SER A 154 -39.96 0.12 -14.54
CA SER A 154 -41.30 -0.45 -14.41
C SER A 154 -41.94 -0.52 -15.77
N CYS A 155 -42.40 -1.72 -16.15
CA CYS A 155 -43.71 -2.00 -16.74
C CYS A 155 -43.99 -3.49 -16.52
#